data_AF-A0A959FK73-F1
#
_entry.id   AF-A0A959FK73-F1
#
_cell.length_a   1.000
_cell.length_b   1.000
_cell.length_c   1.000
_cell.angle_alpha   90.00
_cell.angle_beta   90.00
_cell.angle_gamma   90.00
#
_symmetry.space_group_name_H-M   'P 1'
#
loop_
_entity.id
_entity.type
_entity.pdbx_description
1 polymer ?
#
loop_
_entity_poly.entity_id
_entity_poly.type
_entity_poly.pdbx_seq_one_letter_code
_entity_poly.pdbx_strand_id
1 'polypeptide(L)'
;MIRLTLILAFFFLLVVGVDYYVQNIASPVAYRSGVPTDETNEPVVTRPEPPESRPAPARPKPVVPAPEDVVEAQPTPAPVRKCLTKRSEIEFYDYNKVKQKIVFEICDSSLRESIAFRQSLVSKNPPRDYVEFDAKYIEPILESYRTEIRSKKLDRAGAAEFVVASIQNIPYTLVHDHSHEAVQNPQTFIDLGAPAGQANKLSQKFKELHQNIGSLHPLAQPGGCLENIDYGMVTPIEMYINKMGDCDSRSTALYLVLKKLGYDVIMLGSDVHQHALLGLNLPGANYGNVFYTYRGKKYYIWETTAFHPEHTRLGVHSEGTLYMSNWAEWEVSLN
;
A
#
# COMPACT_ATOMS: atom_id res chain seq x y z
N MET A 1 20.13 -32.31 -27.31
CA MET A 1 19.43 -31.01 -27.37
C MET A 1 18.14 -30.93 -26.53
N ILE A 2 17.96 -31.76 -25.48
CA ILE A 2 16.70 -31.80 -24.68
C ILE A 2 16.93 -31.43 -23.19
N ARG A 3 18.17 -31.15 -22.77
CA ARG A 3 18.49 -30.90 -21.34
C ARG A 3 18.49 -29.43 -20.90
N LEU A 4 18.29 -28.47 -21.80
CA LEU A 4 18.38 -27.03 -21.46
C LEU A 4 17.00 -26.36 -21.24
N THR A 5 15.92 -26.97 -21.74
CA THR A 5 14.56 -26.37 -21.69
C THR A 5 13.82 -26.64 -20.37
N LEU A 6 14.22 -27.68 -19.62
CA LEU A 6 13.59 -28.02 -18.33
C LEU A 6 14.07 -27.15 -17.16
N ILE A 7 15.25 -26.55 -17.25
CA ILE A 7 15.81 -25.72 -16.16
C ILE A 7 15.17 -24.32 -16.15
N LEU A 8 14.81 -23.80 -17.33
CA LEU A 8 14.12 -22.50 -17.45
C LEU A 8 12.63 -22.57 -17.05
N ALA A 9 11.96 -23.70 -17.31
CA ALA A 9 10.57 -23.90 -16.88
C ALA A 9 10.44 -24.04 -15.35
N PHE A 10 11.48 -24.58 -14.68
CA PHE A 10 11.47 -24.76 -13.23
C PHE A 10 11.71 -23.45 -12.46
N PHE A 11 12.52 -22.53 -13.01
CA PHE A 11 12.70 -21.19 -12.44
C PHE A 11 11.45 -20.31 -12.61
N PHE A 12 10.70 -20.46 -13.71
CA PHE A 12 9.49 -19.68 -13.96
C PHE A 12 8.30 -20.13 -13.08
N LEU A 13 8.20 -21.43 -12.79
CA LEU A 13 7.18 -21.97 -11.86
C LEU A 13 7.47 -21.66 -10.38
N LEU A 14 8.74 -21.50 -10.00
CA LEU A 14 9.12 -21.05 -8.65
C LEU A 14 8.82 -19.57 -8.41
N VAL A 15 8.96 -18.71 -9.41
CA VAL A 15 8.65 -17.27 -9.25
C VAL A 15 7.14 -17.01 -9.23
N VAL A 16 6.35 -17.70 -10.07
CA VAL A 16 4.89 -17.49 -10.14
C VAL A 16 4.13 -18.26 -9.03
N GLY A 17 4.65 -19.41 -8.58
CA GLY A 17 4.01 -20.23 -7.54
C GLY A 17 4.27 -19.74 -6.12
N VAL A 18 5.42 -19.10 -5.87
CA VAL A 18 5.75 -18.56 -4.54
C VAL A 18 4.97 -17.27 -4.26
N ASP A 19 4.79 -16.39 -5.26
CA ASP A 19 4.03 -15.14 -5.07
C ASP A 19 2.56 -15.40 -4.65
N TYR A 20 1.90 -16.44 -5.18
CA TYR A 20 0.52 -16.80 -4.78
C TYR A 20 0.43 -17.48 -3.40
N TYR A 21 1.49 -18.18 -2.98
CA TYR A 21 1.51 -18.92 -1.70
C TYR A 21 1.79 -18.00 -0.50
N VAL A 22 2.56 -16.93 -0.70
CA VAL A 22 2.90 -15.98 0.36
C VAL A 22 1.77 -14.98 0.64
N GLN A 23 0.92 -14.70 -0.36
CA GLN A 23 -0.30 -13.87 -0.22
C GLN A 23 -1.38 -14.45 0.71
N ASN A 24 -1.20 -15.66 1.23
CA ASN A 24 -2.18 -16.38 2.05
C ASN A 24 -1.68 -16.68 3.48
N ILE A 25 -0.67 -15.95 3.96
CA ILE A 25 -0.21 -16.01 5.35
C ILE A 25 -0.54 -14.67 6.00
N ALA A 26 -1.43 -14.79 6.98
CA ALA A 26 -2.17 -13.76 7.67
C ALA A 26 -1.38 -12.52 8.10
N SER A 27 -1.95 -11.35 7.84
CA SER A 27 -1.63 -10.12 8.57
C SER A 27 -2.30 -10.15 9.95
N PRO A 28 -1.58 -9.92 11.06
CA PRO A 28 -2.18 -9.85 12.39
C PRO A 28 -2.90 -8.50 12.65
N VAL A 29 -2.97 -7.60 11.67
CA VAL A 29 -3.70 -6.33 11.81
C VAL A 29 -5.20 -6.62 11.84
N ALA A 30 -5.83 -6.41 13.01
CA ALA A 30 -7.27 -6.44 13.14
C ALA A 30 -7.87 -5.14 12.58
N TYR A 31 -8.64 -5.26 11.50
CA TYR A 31 -9.28 -4.15 10.80
C TYR A 31 -10.61 -3.72 11.42
N ARG A 32 -11.24 -4.54 12.28
CA ARG A 32 -12.58 -4.28 12.84
C ARG A 32 -12.83 -2.86 13.38
N SER A 33 -13.64 -2.13 12.61
CA SER A 33 -14.76 -1.25 12.97
C SER A 33 -14.56 -0.25 14.10
N GLY A 34 -13.97 0.90 13.77
CA GLY A 34 -14.29 2.16 14.42
C GLY A 34 -15.74 2.56 14.08
N VAL A 35 -16.55 2.67 15.13
CA VAL A 35 -17.94 3.18 15.14
C VAL A 35 -18.18 4.29 14.09
N PRO A 36 -19.24 4.20 13.27
CA PRO A 36 -19.68 5.34 12.47
C PRO A 36 -20.00 6.50 13.41
N THR A 37 -19.34 7.64 13.25
CA THR A 37 -19.87 8.88 13.80
C THR A 37 -21.20 9.13 13.09
N ASP A 38 -22.26 8.96 13.86
CA ASP A 38 -23.65 9.19 13.54
C ASP A 38 -23.84 10.55 12.85
N GLU A 39 -24.15 10.52 11.56
CA GLU A 39 -24.97 11.52 10.88
C GLU A 39 -26.06 10.75 10.12
N THR A 40 -27.06 10.31 10.88
CA THR A 40 -28.47 10.12 10.49
C THR A 40 -28.76 10.06 8.98
N ASN A 41 -28.80 8.85 8.42
CA ASN A 41 -29.58 8.55 7.22
C ASN A 41 -31.06 8.43 7.60
N GLU A 42 -31.80 9.53 7.57
CA GLU A 42 -33.26 9.44 7.45
C GLU A 42 -33.66 9.29 5.96
N PRO A 43 -34.62 8.41 5.63
CA PRO A 43 -35.12 8.28 4.28
C PRO A 43 -35.94 9.52 3.90
N VAL A 44 -35.45 10.28 2.92
CA VAL A 44 -36.18 11.42 2.34
C VAL A 44 -37.43 10.91 1.61
N VAL A 45 -38.57 11.06 2.26
CA VAL A 45 -39.90 10.95 1.66
C VAL A 45 -40.10 12.15 0.73
N THR A 46 -40.26 11.89 -0.55
CA THR A 46 -40.51 12.92 -1.57
C THR A 46 -41.86 13.61 -1.33
N ARG A 47 -41.83 14.92 -1.09
CA ARG A 47 -43.02 15.79 -1.07
C ARG A 47 -43.11 16.53 -2.42
N PRO A 48 -44.30 16.75 -3.00
CA PRO A 48 -44.42 17.41 -4.30
C PRO A 48 -44.04 18.90 -4.22
N GLU A 49 -43.36 19.40 -5.25
CA GLU A 49 -42.97 20.81 -5.38
C GLU A 49 -44.19 21.74 -5.56
N PRO A 50 -44.19 22.93 -4.95
CA PRO A 50 -45.17 23.97 -5.21
C PRO A 50 -44.85 24.75 -6.50
N PRO A 51 -45.84 25.41 -7.13
CA PRO A 51 -45.74 25.92 -8.47
C PRO A 51 -44.82 27.15 -8.61
N GLU A 52 -44.12 27.18 -9.74
CA GLU A 52 -43.20 28.20 -10.25
C GLU A 52 -43.75 29.63 -10.17
N SER A 53 -43.04 30.51 -9.45
CA SER A 53 -43.25 31.97 -9.52
C SER A 53 -42.25 32.60 -10.50
N ARG A 54 -42.77 33.46 -11.40
CA ARG A 54 -42.04 34.15 -12.48
C ARG A 54 -40.83 34.95 -11.98
N PRO A 55 -39.74 35.04 -12.78
CA PRO A 55 -38.54 35.79 -12.41
C PRO A 55 -38.73 37.31 -12.57
N ALA A 56 -38.28 38.07 -11.57
CA ALA A 56 -38.12 39.51 -11.62
C ALA A 56 -36.87 39.90 -12.46
N PRO A 57 -36.83 41.10 -13.07
CA PRO A 57 -35.74 41.51 -13.96
C PRO A 57 -34.41 41.71 -13.22
N ALA A 58 -33.33 41.21 -13.81
CA ALA A 58 -31.98 41.22 -13.27
C ALA A 58 -31.39 42.65 -13.22
N ARG A 59 -30.80 43.01 -12.06
CA ARG A 59 -29.90 44.17 -11.95
C ARG A 59 -28.54 43.85 -12.61
N PRO A 60 -27.86 44.85 -13.21
CA PRO A 60 -26.50 44.68 -13.72
C PRO A 60 -25.54 44.33 -12.57
N LYS A 61 -24.72 43.30 -12.78
CA LYS A 61 -23.66 42.90 -11.84
C LYS A 61 -22.52 43.93 -11.87
N PRO A 62 -21.93 44.30 -10.71
CA PRO A 62 -20.70 45.08 -10.67
C PRO A 62 -19.55 44.31 -11.32
N VAL A 63 -18.77 45.00 -12.15
CA VAL A 63 -17.53 44.47 -12.74
C VAL A 63 -16.49 44.37 -11.63
N VAL A 64 -16.14 43.13 -11.25
CA VAL A 64 -15.03 42.84 -10.35
C VAL A 64 -13.74 42.82 -11.18
N PRO A 65 -12.71 43.60 -10.84
CA PRO A 65 -11.43 43.54 -11.54
C PRO A 65 -10.74 42.20 -11.32
N ALA A 66 -10.01 41.73 -12.34
CA ALA A 66 -9.29 40.47 -12.34
C ALA A 66 -8.26 40.40 -11.17
N PRO A 67 -8.08 39.23 -10.54
CA PRO A 67 -7.06 39.07 -9.50
C PRO A 67 -5.67 39.15 -10.14
N GLU A 68 -4.81 39.99 -9.56
CA GLU A 68 -3.39 40.04 -9.88
C GLU A 68 -2.73 38.70 -9.52
N ASP A 69 -1.89 38.20 -10.42
CA ASP A 69 -1.11 36.99 -10.24
C ASP A 69 -0.16 37.13 -9.03
N VAL A 70 -0.57 36.58 -7.89
CA VAL A 70 0.32 36.37 -6.75
C VAL A 70 1.23 35.20 -7.10
N VAL A 71 2.44 35.52 -7.58
CA VAL A 71 3.52 34.56 -7.74
C VAL A 71 3.88 34.03 -6.35
N GLU A 72 3.37 32.84 -6.03
CA GLU A 72 3.67 32.13 -4.80
C GLU A 72 5.17 31.82 -4.76
N ALA A 73 5.87 32.44 -3.80
CA ALA A 73 7.30 32.24 -3.62
C ALA A 73 7.57 30.77 -3.30
N GLN A 74 8.41 30.12 -4.12
CA GLN A 74 8.84 28.76 -3.85
C GLN A 74 9.50 28.67 -2.47
N PRO A 75 9.14 27.68 -1.62
CA PRO A 75 9.73 27.54 -0.31
C PRO A 75 11.24 27.34 -0.46
N THR A 76 12.01 28.15 0.27
CA THR A 76 13.46 28.02 0.36
C THR A 76 13.83 26.59 0.81
N PRO A 77 14.80 25.93 0.16
CA PRO A 77 15.21 24.59 0.55
C PRO A 77 15.62 24.58 2.03
N ALA A 78 15.03 23.69 2.81
CA ALA A 78 15.41 23.51 4.21
C ALA A 78 16.92 23.21 4.29
N PRO A 79 17.64 23.76 5.28
CA PRO A 79 19.07 23.52 5.43
C PRO A 79 19.34 22.02 5.53
N VAL A 80 20.18 21.51 4.62
CA VAL A 80 20.57 20.09 4.56
C VAL A 80 21.21 19.71 5.90
N ARG A 81 20.48 18.96 6.73
CA ARG A 81 21.00 18.44 7.99
C ARG A 81 22.17 17.52 7.65
N LYS A 82 23.38 17.86 8.11
CA LYS A 82 24.52 16.95 8.09
C LYS A 82 24.22 15.79 9.04
N CYS A 83 23.76 14.69 8.49
CA CYS A 83 23.56 13.42 9.19
C CYS A 83 24.35 12.34 8.45
N LEU A 84 24.66 11.23 9.14
CA LEU A 84 25.08 10.02 8.45
C LEU A 84 23.89 9.53 7.63
N THR A 85 24.07 9.37 6.32
CA THR A 85 23.00 8.93 5.42
C THR A 85 23.11 7.44 5.13
N LYS A 86 21.95 6.81 4.94
CA LYS A 86 21.79 5.48 4.38
C LYS A 86 21.24 5.62 2.97
N ARG A 87 21.99 5.11 1.99
CA ARG A 87 21.59 5.07 0.58
C ARG A 87 20.76 3.81 0.33
N SER A 88 19.60 3.96 -0.32
CA SER A 88 18.81 2.84 -0.83
C SER A 88 18.53 3.00 -2.31
N GLU A 89 18.37 1.87 -2.97
CA GLU A 89 18.15 1.74 -4.40
C GLU A 89 17.09 0.66 -4.63
N ILE A 90 16.10 0.98 -5.46
CA ILE A 90 15.03 0.08 -5.88
C ILE A 90 15.07 0.04 -7.41
N GLU A 91 15.39 -1.13 -7.95
CA GLU A 91 15.30 -1.45 -9.37
C GLU A 91 14.00 -2.21 -9.63
N PHE A 92 13.30 -1.89 -10.71
CA PHE A 92 11.99 -2.48 -10.99
C PHE A 92 11.67 -2.44 -12.48
N TYR A 93 10.67 -3.22 -12.91
CA TYR A 93 10.06 -3.07 -14.23
C TYR A 93 8.78 -2.25 -14.12
N ASP A 94 8.58 -1.28 -15.01
CA ASP A 94 7.29 -0.61 -15.15
C ASP A 94 6.30 -1.47 -15.96
N TYR A 95 5.04 -1.03 -16.06
CA TYR A 95 3.99 -1.75 -16.79
C TYR A 95 4.26 -1.90 -18.30
N ASN A 96 5.19 -1.14 -18.86
CA ASN A 96 5.67 -1.30 -20.24
C ASN A 96 6.89 -2.24 -20.33
N LYS A 97 7.22 -2.92 -19.22
CA LYS A 97 8.33 -3.86 -19.09
C LYS A 97 9.70 -3.20 -19.29
N VAL A 98 9.79 -1.88 -19.07
CA VAL A 98 11.05 -1.14 -19.12
C VAL A 98 11.66 -1.15 -17.72
N LYS A 99 12.98 -1.44 -17.65
CA LYS A 99 13.71 -1.40 -16.38
C LYS A 99 13.87 0.05 -15.92
N GLN A 100 13.45 0.30 -14.70
CA GLN A 100 13.50 1.58 -14.01
C GLN A 100 14.33 1.46 -12.74
N LYS A 101 14.67 2.62 -12.18
CA LYS A 101 15.39 2.73 -10.92
C LYS A 101 15.02 4.01 -10.19
N ILE A 102 14.92 3.91 -8.87
CA ILE A 102 14.94 5.06 -7.95
C ILE A 102 16.07 4.90 -6.94
N VAL A 103 16.73 6.01 -6.63
CA VAL A 103 17.81 6.10 -5.64
C VAL A 103 17.51 7.24 -4.71
N PHE A 104 17.66 7.03 -3.41
CA PHE A 104 17.49 8.08 -2.40
C PHE A 104 18.47 7.87 -1.24
N GLU A 105 18.73 8.96 -0.53
CA GLU A 105 19.54 8.98 0.68
C GLU A 105 18.75 9.61 1.81
N ILE A 106 18.73 8.95 2.95
CA ILE A 106 17.99 9.39 4.13
C ILE A 106 18.89 9.30 5.35
N CYS A 107 18.70 10.18 6.33
CA CYS A 107 19.44 10.11 7.59
C CYS A 107 19.23 8.75 8.27
N ASP A 108 20.33 8.13 8.72
CA ASP A 108 20.30 6.92 9.53
C ASP A 108 19.47 7.11 10.82
N SER A 109 19.49 8.31 11.39
CA SER A 109 18.64 8.67 12.54
C SER A 109 17.16 8.53 12.22
N SER A 110 16.71 8.87 11.01
CA SER A 110 15.30 8.72 10.61
C SER A 110 14.87 7.25 10.65
N LEU A 111 15.71 6.33 10.14
CA LEU A 111 15.43 4.89 10.22
C LEU A 111 15.38 4.41 11.67
N ARG A 112 16.38 4.78 12.48
CA ARG A 112 16.43 4.38 13.90
C ARG A 112 15.23 4.90 14.69
N GLU A 113 14.81 6.14 14.44
CA GLU A 113 13.63 6.74 15.07
C GLU A 113 12.33 6.05 14.62
N SER A 114 12.22 5.65 13.35
CA SER A 114 11.06 4.90 12.82
C SER A 114 10.96 3.51 13.46
N ILE A 115 12.08 2.79 13.58
CA ILE A 115 12.15 1.49 14.28
C ILE A 115 11.77 1.64 15.75
N ALA A 116 12.34 2.63 16.45
CA ALA A 116 12.06 2.86 17.86
C ALA A 116 10.59 3.25 18.11
N PHE A 117 10.00 4.04 17.21
CA PHE A 117 8.57 4.36 17.26
C PHE A 117 7.72 3.11 17.12
N ARG A 118 7.99 2.28 16.10
CA ARG A 118 7.30 0.99 15.91
C ARG A 118 7.36 0.10 17.14
N GLN A 119 8.54 -0.08 17.72
CA GLN A 119 8.76 -0.93 18.90
C GLN A 119 8.09 -0.43 20.18
N SER A 120 7.70 0.84 20.23
CA SER A 120 7.05 1.44 21.41
C SER A 120 5.58 1.79 21.17
N LEU A 121 5.07 1.55 19.96
CA LEU A 121 3.72 1.94 19.58
C LEU A 121 2.68 1.04 20.24
N VAL A 122 1.72 1.67 20.94
CA VAL A 122 0.47 1.03 21.37
C VAL A 122 -0.66 1.66 20.58
N SER A 123 -1.22 0.94 19.61
CA SER A 123 -2.16 1.49 18.63
C SER A 123 -3.34 0.57 18.33
N LYS A 124 -4.45 1.20 17.95
CA LYS A 124 -5.61 0.54 17.33
C LYS A 124 -5.62 0.67 15.81
N ASN A 125 -4.79 1.52 15.23
CA ASN A 125 -4.62 1.70 13.79
C ASN A 125 -3.13 1.98 13.47
N PRO A 126 -2.25 0.96 13.56
CA PRO A 126 -0.83 1.12 13.28
C PRO A 126 -0.51 1.73 11.90
N PRO A 127 -1.21 1.39 10.80
CA PRO A 127 -0.99 2.05 9.51
C PRO A 127 -1.08 3.58 9.59
N ARG A 128 -2.08 4.12 10.30
CA ARG A 128 -2.25 5.57 10.45
C ARG A 128 -1.09 6.19 11.22
N ASP A 129 -0.75 5.61 12.36
CA ASP A 129 0.29 6.15 13.24
C ASP A 129 1.67 6.11 12.56
N TYR A 130 1.97 5.05 11.80
CA TYR A 130 3.21 4.97 11.02
C TYR A 130 3.27 6.00 9.91
N VAL A 131 2.17 6.22 9.17
CA VAL A 131 2.09 7.26 8.14
C VAL A 131 2.29 8.65 8.74
N GLU A 132 1.62 8.95 9.84
CA GLU A 132 1.73 10.23 10.53
C GLU A 132 3.14 10.47 11.07
N PHE A 133 3.75 9.46 11.69
CA PHE A 133 5.12 9.56 12.21
C PHE A 133 6.15 9.70 11.10
N ASP A 134 6.08 8.89 10.05
CA ASP A 134 7.09 8.87 8.97
C ASP A 134 6.95 10.00 7.97
N ALA A 135 5.81 10.71 7.96
CA ALA A 135 5.58 11.85 7.08
C ALA A 135 6.64 12.96 7.20
N LYS A 136 7.36 13.06 8.32
CA LYS A 136 8.47 14.01 8.53
C LYS A 136 9.81 13.56 7.92
N TYR A 137 9.95 12.29 7.56
CA TYR A 137 11.19 11.70 7.04
C TYR A 137 11.13 11.32 5.56
N ILE A 138 9.94 11.32 4.96
CA ILE A 138 9.70 10.80 3.60
C ILE A 138 10.24 11.70 2.48
N GLU A 139 10.59 12.96 2.75
CA GLU A 139 10.92 13.95 1.72
C GLU A 139 12.05 13.54 0.76
N PRO A 140 13.17 12.92 1.20
CA PRO A 140 14.20 12.45 0.27
C PRO A 140 13.70 11.39 -0.71
N ILE A 141 12.78 10.52 -0.28
CA ILE A 141 12.15 9.51 -1.14
C ILE A 141 11.20 10.19 -2.14
N LEU A 142 10.41 11.16 -1.68
CA LEU A 142 9.52 11.93 -2.55
C LEU A 142 10.29 12.70 -3.62
N GLU A 143 11.41 13.32 -3.29
CA GLU A 143 12.16 14.11 -4.26
C GLU A 143 12.79 13.24 -5.35
N SER A 144 13.21 12.01 -5.02
CA SER A 144 13.64 11.03 -6.01
C SER A 144 12.51 10.66 -6.98
N TYR A 145 11.29 10.42 -6.49
CA TYR A 145 10.14 10.20 -7.36
C TYR A 145 9.81 11.42 -8.22
N ARG A 146 9.74 12.61 -7.63
CA ARG A 146 9.43 13.85 -8.38
C ARG A 146 10.47 14.09 -9.48
N THR A 147 11.74 13.81 -9.21
CA THR A 147 12.82 13.93 -10.19
C THR A 147 12.62 12.98 -11.37
N GLU A 148 12.37 11.69 -11.11
CA GLU A 148 12.11 10.72 -12.19
C GLU A 148 10.83 11.05 -12.96
N ILE A 149 9.74 11.42 -12.26
CA ILE A 149 8.46 11.82 -12.87
C ILE A 149 8.65 13.01 -13.83
N ARG A 150 9.34 14.07 -13.38
CA ARG A 150 9.62 15.25 -14.21
C ARG A 150 10.53 14.91 -15.40
N SER A 151 11.60 14.17 -15.16
CA SER A 151 12.58 13.78 -16.18
C SER A 151 11.92 12.98 -17.31
N LYS A 152 11.06 12.03 -16.94
CA LYS A 152 10.33 11.17 -17.89
C LYS A 152 9.06 11.81 -18.44
N LYS A 153 8.67 13.00 -17.97
CA LYS A 153 7.45 13.71 -18.35
C LYS A 153 6.19 12.85 -18.15
N LEU A 154 6.12 12.13 -17.04
CA LEU A 154 4.96 11.29 -16.74
C LEU A 154 3.77 12.17 -16.37
N ASP A 155 2.60 11.84 -16.91
CA ASP A 155 1.32 12.39 -16.45
C ASP A 155 0.93 11.79 -15.09
N ARG A 156 -0.22 12.20 -14.52
CA ARG A 156 -0.68 11.67 -13.22
C ARG A 156 -0.87 10.15 -13.24
N ALA A 157 -1.28 9.59 -14.38
CA ALA A 157 -1.46 8.16 -14.57
C ALA A 157 -0.11 7.43 -14.45
N GLY A 158 0.83 7.79 -15.33
CA GLY A 158 2.14 7.19 -15.42
C GLY A 158 2.97 7.41 -14.16
N ALA A 159 2.81 8.56 -13.49
CA ALA A 159 3.48 8.83 -12.23
C ALA A 159 2.98 7.91 -11.09
N ALA A 160 1.67 7.67 -10.97
CA ALA A 160 1.15 6.70 -10.01
C ALA A 160 1.62 5.28 -10.32
N GLU A 161 1.60 4.89 -11.60
CA GLU A 161 2.09 3.59 -12.05
C GLU A 161 3.57 3.38 -11.75
N PHE A 162 4.39 4.41 -11.97
CA PHE A 162 5.82 4.38 -11.68
C PHE A 162 6.09 4.19 -10.18
N VAL A 163 5.34 4.89 -9.31
CA VAL A 163 5.44 4.75 -7.86
C VAL A 163 5.03 3.34 -7.41
N VAL A 164 3.87 2.85 -7.85
CA VAL A 164 3.37 1.55 -7.40
C VAL A 164 4.21 0.39 -7.93
N ALA A 165 4.60 0.42 -9.21
CA ALA A 165 5.45 -0.61 -9.80
C ALA A 165 6.81 -0.74 -9.07
N SER A 166 7.34 0.36 -8.53
CA SER A 166 8.60 0.32 -7.79
C SER A 166 8.54 -0.58 -6.55
N ILE A 167 7.38 -0.67 -5.90
CA ILE A 167 7.19 -1.52 -4.72
C ILE A 167 6.71 -2.92 -5.10
N GLN A 168 5.86 -3.05 -6.12
CA GLN A 168 5.37 -4.37 -6.57
C GLN A 168 6.50 -5.32 -7.02
N ASN A 169 7.62 -4.78 -7.50
CA ASN A 169 8.79 -5.56 -7.92
C ASN A 169 9.71 -5.96 -6.75
N ILE A 170 9.50 -5.42 -5.55
CA ILE A 170 10.26 -5.83 -4.37
C ILE A 170 9.76 -7.24 -3.97
N PRO A 171 10.65 -8.21 -3.70
CA PRO A 171 10.24 -9.54 -3.24
C PRO A 171 9.44 -9.47 -1.93
N TYR A 172 8.34 -10.20 -1.83
CA TYR A 172 7.46 -10.19 -0.66
C TYR A 172 8.17 -10.74 0.58
N THR A 173 8.27 -9.92 1.63
CA THR A 173 8.78 -10.36 2.93
C THR A 173 7.59 -10.51 3.86
N LEU A 174 7.35 -11.73 4.35
CA LEU A 174 6.34 -11.94 5.38
C LEU A 174 6.78 -11.26 6.68
N VAL A 175 5.84 -10.65 7.41
CA VAL A 175 6.12 -9.96 8.66
C VAL A 175 5.10 -10.44 9.69
N HIS A 176 5.56 -10.86 10.87
CA HIS A 176 4.68 -11.34 11.93
C HIS A 176 5.25 -11.04 13.33
N ASP A 177 4.36 -11.06 14.32
CA ASP A 177 4.59 -10.65 15.71
C ASP A 177 5.17 -11.75 16.61
N HIS A 178 5.20 -13.00 16.15
CA HIS A 178 5.79 -14.12 16.87
C HIS A 178 7.21 -14.47 16.40
N SER A 179 7.93 -15.30 17.14
CA SER A 179 9.19 -15.88 16.67
C SER A 179 8.96 -16.88 15.54
N HIS A 180 9.95 -17.09 14.66
CA HIS A 180 9.89 -18.09 13.59
C HIS A 180 9.65 -19.50 14.13
N GLU A 181 10.21 -19.83 15.29
CA GLU A 181 9.98 -21.11 15.97
C GLU A 181 8.54 -21.22 16.47
N ALA A 182 8.01 -20.14 17.07
CA ALA A 182 6.67 -20.12 17.63
C ALA A 182 5.60 -20.30 16.54
N VAL A 183 5.69 -19.60 15.41
CA VAL A 183 4.70 -19.74 14.32
C VAL A 183 4.68 -21.13 13.69
N GLN A 184 5.80 -21.87 13.75
CA GLN A 184 5.87 -23.26 13.30
C GLN A 184 5.29 -24.27 14.29
N ASN A 185 4.97 -23.84 15.51
CA ASN A 185 4.34 -24.67 16.53
C ASN A 185 2.82 -24.41 16.58
N PRO A 186 1.97 -25.40 16.26
CA PRO A 186 0.51 -25.26 16.32
C PRO A 186 0.00 -24.81 17.69
N GLN A 187 0.69 -25.16 18.79
CA GLN A 187 0.28 -24.78 20.13
C GLN A 187 0.22 -23.25 20.31
N THR A 188 1.10 -22.51 19.65
CA THR A 188 1.12 -21.04 19.65
C THR A 188 -0.25 -20.48 19.25
N PHE A 189 -0.83 -20.98 18.16
CA PHE A 189 -2.13 -20.49 17.69
C PHE A 189 -3.30 -21.03 18.53
N ILE A 190 -3.18 -22.24 19.09
CA ILE A 190 -4.18 -22.80 20.00
C ILE A 190 -4.28 -21.95 21.27
N ASP A 191 -3.15 -21.51 21.82
CA ASP A 191 -3.09 -20.65 23.01
C ASP A 191 -3.72 -19.27 22.74
N LEU A 192 -3.70 -18.82 21.48
CA LEU A 192 -4.40 -17.61 21.00
C LEU A 192 -5.89 -17.85 20.69
N GLY A 193 -6.40 -19.07 20.89
CA GLY A 193 -7.80 -19.42 20.73
C GLY A 193 -8.19 -19.97 19.35
N ALA A 194 -7.22 -20.27 18.48
CA ALA A 194 -7.52 -20.88 17.19
C ALA A 194 -7.96 -22.36 17.35
N PRO A 195 -8.94 -22.85 16.56
CA PRO A 195 -9.26 -24.27 16.51
C PRO A 195 -8.04 -25.11 16.10
N ALA A 196 -7.83 -26.27 16.72
CA ALA A 196 -6.64 -27.10 16.50
C ALA A 196 -6.38 -27.43 15.02
N GLY A 197 -7.43 -27.68 14.23
CA GLY A 197 -7.29 -27.92 12.79
C GLY A 197 -6.74 -26.72 12.02
N GLN A 198 -7.19 -25.51 12.36
CA GLN A 198 -6.70 -24.26 11.76
C GLN A 198 -5.29 -23.95 12.21
N ALA A 199 -4.99 -24.11 13.50
CA ALA A 199 -3.65 -23.93 14.06
C ALA A 199 -2.61 -24.84 13.38
N ASN A 200 -2.92 -26.12 13.21
CA ASN A 200 -2.05 -27.07 12.51
C ASN A 200 -1.80 -26.64 11.06
N LYS A 201 -2.85 -26.20 10.35
CA LYS A 201 -2.73 -25.73 8.96
C LYS A 201 -1.87 -24.47 8.85
N LEU A 202 -2.05 -23.51 9.75
CA LEU A 202 -1.27 -22.27 9.78
C LEU A 202 0.20 -22.55 10.08
N SER A 203 0.51 -23.30 11.14
CA SER A 203 1.90 -23.63 11.46
C SER A 203 2.59 -24.45 10.38
N GLN A 204 1.85 -25.32 9.69
CA GLN A 204 2.40 -26.05 8.55
C GLN A 204 2.72 -25.12 7.37
N LYS A 205 1.88 -24.11 7.08
CA LYS A 205 2.20 -23.08 6.07
C LYS A 205 3.50 -22.34 6.41
N PHE A 206 3.70 -21.96 7.68
CA PHE A 206 4.95 -21.31 8.11
C PHE A 206 6.17 -22.25 7.98
N LYS A 207 6.01 -23.54 8.28
CA LYS A 207 7.07 -24.54 8.06
C LYS A 207 7.44 -24.64 6.59
N GLU A 208 6.45 -24.80 5.72
CA GLU A 208 6.67 -24.89 4.27
C GLU A 208 7.29 -23.61 3.73
N LEU A 209 6.80 -22.45 4.16
CA LEU A 209 7.37 -21.16 3.80
C LEU A 209 8.84 -21.08 4.21
N HIS A 210 9.19 -21.33 5.48
CA HIS A 210 10.58 -21.22 5.94
C HIS A 210 11.49 -22.28 5.30
N GLN A 211 10.97 -23.45 4.95
CA GLN A 211 11.73 -24.47 4.20
C GLN A 211 11.99 -24.03 2.76
N ASN A 212 10.98 -23.48 2.10
CA ASN A 212 11.08 -22.97 0.72
C ASN A 212 11.99 -21.74 0.65
N ILE A 213 11.85 -20.82 1.61
CA ILE A 213 12.74 -19.67 1.78
C ILE A 213 14.12 -20.14 2.26
N GLY A 214 14.30 -21.30 2.88
CA GLY A 214 15.57 -21.78 3.44
C GLY A 214 16.76 -21.83 2.46
N SER A 215 16.55 -21.70 1.15
CA SER A 215 17.64 -21.38 0.19
C SER A 215 18.23 -19.97 0.33
N LEU A 216 17.49 -19.08 0.98
CA LEU A 216 17.72 -17.66 1.26
C LEU A 216 17.96 -17.53 2.78
N HIS A 217 19.16 -17.88 3.26
CA HIS A 217 19.58 -17.57 4.62
C HIS A 217 20.41 -16.28 4.66
N PRO A 218 20.17 -15.36 5.62
CA PRO A 218 19.19 -15.42 6.72
C PRO A 218 17.74 -15.14 6.30
N LEU A 219 16.73 -15.60 7.06
CA LEU A 219 15.31 -15.34 6.73
C LEU A 219 14.95 -13.86 6.74
N ALA A 220 15.62 -13.04 7.57
CA ALA A 220 15.38 -11.60 7.65
C ALA A 220 16.02 -10.84 6.47
N GLN A 221 15.44 -11.01 5.28
CA GLN A 221 15.87 -10.35 4.04
C GLN A 221 14.69 -10.12 3.07
N PRO A 222 14.86 -9.31 2.00
CA PRO A 222 13.84 -9.17 0.96
C PRO A 222 13.44 -10.54 0.38
N GLY A 223 12.14 -10.84 0.34
CA GLY A 223 11.65 -12.16 -0.09
C GLY A 223 11.60 -13.21 1.04
N GLY A 224 12.01 -12.82 2.24
CA GLY A 224 12.15 -13.67 3.41
C GLY A 224 10.98 -13.56 4.40
N CYS A 225 11.31 -13.66 5.69
CA CYS A 225 10.37 -13.56 6.81
C CYS A 225 10.98 -12.76 7.97
N LEU A 226 10.20 -11.84 8.53
CA LEU A 226 10.53 -11.05 9.71
C LEU A 226 9.66 -11.49 10.90
N GLU A 227 10.34 -11.82 11.99
CA GLU A 227 9.73 -12.28 13.23
C GLU A 227 9.78 -11.20 14.33
N ASN A 228 8.93 -11.35 15.35
CA ASN A 228 8.83 -10.45 16.50
C ASN A 228 8.62 -8.97 16.11
N ILE A 229 7.79 -8.74 15.09
CA ILE A 229 7.38 -7.41 14.66
C ILE A 229 5.94 -7.18 15.08
N ASP A 230 5.75 -6.33 16.09
CA ASP A 230 4.42 -5.96 16.57
C ASP A 230 3.51 -5.49 15.43
N TYR A 231 2.25 -5.90 15.49
CA TYR A 231 1.24 -5.69 14.45
C TYR A 231 1.58 -6.32 13.10
N GLY A 232 2.65 -7.10 12.99
CA GLY A 232 3.04 -7.81 11.77
C GLY A 232 3.35 -6.89 10.58
N MET A 233 3.77 -5.64 10.82
CA MET A 233 4.09 -4.71 9.73
C MET A 233 5.21 -3.75 10.11
N VAL A 234 5.95 -3.28 9.10
CA VAL A 234 7.03 -2.29 9.26
C VAL A 234 6.58 -0.89 8.83
N THR A 235 7.25 0.14 9.33
CA THR A 235 6.98 1.54 8.97
C THR A 235 7.33 1.85 7.50
N PRO A 236 6.73 2.88 6.87
CA PRO A 236 7.10 3.32 5.52
C PRO A 236 8.61 3.51 5.29
N ILE A 237 9.32 4.13 6.24
CA ILE A 237 10.76 4.36 6.14
C ILE A 237 11.54 3.05 6.23
N GLU A 238 11.16 2.14 7.14
CA GLU A 238 11.75 0.80 7.20
C GLU A 238 11.55 0.04 5.88
N MET A 239 10.33 0.09 5.30
CA MET A 239 10.01 -0.56 4.04
C MET A 239 10.94 -0.06 2.92
N TYR A 240 10.97 1.26 2.67
CA TYR A 240 11.75 1.83 1.56
C TYR A 240 13.25 1.57 1.69
N ILE A 241 13.80 1.61 2.91
CA ILE A 241 15.23 1.41 3.11
C ILE A 241 15.60 -0.06 3.05
N ASN A 242 14.87 -0.93 3.76
CA ASN A 242 15.24 -2.33 3.90
C ASN A 242 14.69 -3.21 2.78
N LYS A 243 13.72 -2.70 2.01
CA LYS A 243 12.99 -3.43 0.96
C LYS A 243 12.34 -4.71 1.48
N MET A 244 11.78 -4.61 2.68
CA MET A 244 11.08 -5.70 3.36
C MET A 244 9.72 -5.18 3.82
N GLY A 245 8.69 -5.98 3.59
CA GLY A 245 7.33 -5.65 3.96
C GLY A 245 6.33 -6.56 3.26
N ASP A 246 5.26 -6.83 3.97
CA ASP A 246 4.10 -7.59 3.57
C ASP A 246 3.02 -6.69 2.93
N CYS A 247 1.79 -7.19 2.75
CA CYS A 247 0.70 -6.43 2.11
C CYS A 247 0.37 -5.12 2.85
N ASP A 248 0.36 -5.12 4.18
CA ASP A 248 0.11 -3.96 5.03
C ASP A 248 1.22 -2.92 4.90
N SER A 249 2.47 -3.37 5.06
CA SER A 249 3.66 -2.51 5.00
C SER A 249 3.79 -1.82 3.63
N ARG A 250 3.58 -2.58 2.55
CA ARG A 250 3.64 -2.09 1.15
C ARG A 250 2.56 -1.06 0.88
N SER A 251 1.32 -1.38 1.20
CA SER A 251 0.18 -0.49 0.97
C SER A 251 0.28 0.77 1.82
N THR A 252 0.74 0.67 3.07
CA THR A 252 0.98 1.82 3.96
C THR A 252 2.08 2.75 3.41
N ALA A 253 3.20 2.19 2.96
CA ALA A 253 4.31 2.97 2.39
C ALA A 253 3.90 3.69 1.09
N LEU A 254 3.21 2.98 0.20
CA LEU A 254 2.68 3.54 -1.04
C LEU A 254 1.61 4.60 -0.79
N TYR A 255 0.72 4.38 0.19
CA TYR A 255 -0.29 5.36 0.60
C TYR A 255 0.38 6.68 0.99
N LEU A 256 1.40 6.66 1.86
CA LEU A 256 2.11 7.86 2.29
C LEU A 256 2.70 8.62 1.09
N VAL A 257 3.40 7.93 0.19
CA VAL A 257 4.02 8.55 -0.99
C VAL A 257 2.98 9.14 -1.94
N LEU A 258 1.95 8.36 -2.30
CA LEU A 258 0.88 8.83 -3.20
C LEU A 258 0.12 10.01 -2.59
N LYS A 259 -0.21 9.95 -1.29
CA LYS A 259 -0.89 11.05 -0.58
C LYS A 259 -0.04 12.32 -0.60
N LYS A 260 1.27 12.22 -0.35
CA LYS A 260 2.21 13.37 -0.39
C LYS A 260 2.49 13.89 -1.79
N LEU A 261 2.29 13.08 -2.83
CA LEU A 261 2.25 13.50 -4.24
C LEU A 261 0.87 14.07 -4.65
N GLY A 262 -0.04 14.24 -3.70
CA GLY A 262 -1.34 14.88 -3.89
C GLY A 262 -2.35 14.03 -4.65
N TYR A 263 -2.26 12.70 -4.55
CA TYR A 263 -3.29 11.80 -5.06
C TYR A 263 -4.43 11.61 -4.06
N ASP A 264 -5.65 11.44 -4.57
CA ASP A 264 -6.82 11.00 -3.80
C ASP A 264 -6.77 9.47 -3.68
N VAL A 265 -6.08 8.99 -2.65
CA VAL A 265 -5.79 7.58 -2.40
C VAL A 265 -6.40 7.16 -1.06
N ILE A 266 -6.88 5.91 -1.01
CA ILE A 266 -7.29 5.21 0.22
C ILE A 266 -6.49 3.92 0.36
N MET A 267 -6.35 3.44 1.59
CA MET A 267 -5.92 2.07 1.88
C MET A 267 -7.13 1.26 2.33
N LEU A 268 -7.26 0.08 1.78
CA LEU A 268 -8.30 -0.90 2.10
C LEU A 268 -7.63 -2.08 2.79
N GLY A 269 -8.27 -2.57 3.85
CA GLY A 269 -7.86 -3.79 4.54
C GLY A 269 -9.04 -4.73 4.76
N SER A 270 -8.75 -6.02 4.86
CA SER A 270 -9.76 -7.04 5.13
C SER A 270 -9.25 -8.08 6.12
N ASP A 271 -9.95 -8.21 7.24
CA ASP A 271 -9.73 -9.32 8.19
C ASP A 271 -10.12 -10.68 7.59
N VAL A 272 -11.10 -10.72 6.69
CA VAL A 272 -11.56 -11.99 6.10
C VAL A 272 -10.56 -12.48 5.06
N HIS A 273 -10.07 -11.58 4.22
CA HIS A 273 -9.08 -11.92 3.21
C HIS A 273 -7.64 -11.88 3.73
N GLN A 274 -7.42 -11.34 4.93
CA GLN A 274 -6.11 -11.18 5.55
C GLN A 274 -5.14 -10.44 4.62
N HIS A 275 -5.63 -9.37 3.99
CA HIS A 275 -4.95 -8.69 2.89
C HIS A 275 -5.21 -7.19 2.90
N ALA A 276 -4.27 -6.44 2.33
CA ALA A 276 -4.32 -4.99 2.21
C ALA A 276 -3.97 -4.53 0.79
N LEU A 277 -4.68 -3.52 0.31
CA LEU A 277 -4.56 -2.99 -1.05
C LEU A 277 -4.89 -1.50 -1.08
N LEU A 278 -4.56 -0.84 -2.20
CA LEU A 278 -4.85 0.57 -2.39
C LEU A 278 -6.11 0.77 -3.21
N GLY A 279 -6.77 1.90 -2.99
CA GLY A 279 -7.77 2.44 -3.90
C GLY A 279 -7.32 3.82 -4.37
N LEU A 280 -7.29 4.07 -5.68
CA LEU A 280 -6.94 5.37 -6.24
C LEU A 280 -8.13 5.96 -6.99
N ASN A 281 -8.52 7.17 -6.60
CA ASN A 281 -9.45 7.98 -7.38
C ASN A 281 -8.65 8.86 -8.34
N LEU A 282 -8.74 8.55 -9.63
CA LEU A 282 -8.12 9.34 -10.69
C LEU A 282 -9.17 9.68 -11.76
N PRO A 283 -9.88 10.81 -11.60
CA PRO A 283 -10.93 11.22 -12.53
C PRO A 283 -10.42 11.36 -13.96
N GLY A 284 -11.24 10.98 -14.93
CA GLY A 284 -10.94 11.10 -16.36
C GLY A 284 -10.10 9.97 -16.94
N ALA A 285 -9.67 9.01 -16.12
CA ALA A 285 -8.94 7.85 -16.58
C ALA A 285 -9.80 6.58 -16.55
N ASN A 286 -9.66 5.76 -17.58
CA ASN A 286 -10.45 4.56 -17.81
C ASN A 286 -9.68 3.32 -17.30
N TYR A 287 -9.58 3.17 -15.98
CA TYR A 287 -8.78 2.10 -15.34
C TYR A 287 -9.63 0.89 -15.01
N GLY A 288 -9.69 -0.08 -15.91
CA GLY A 288 -10.35 -1.37 -15.65
C GLY A 288 -11.77 -1.25 -15.09
N ASN A 289 -12.23 -2.30 -14.42
CA ASN A 289 -13.61 -2.39 -13.93
C ASN A 289 -13.71 -2.70 -12.43
N VAL A 290 -12.57 -2.83 -11.75
CA VAL A 290 -12.51 -3.18 -10.32
C VAL A 290 -12.34 -1.90 -9.51
N PHE A 291 -13.41 -1.47 -8.82
CA PHE A 291 -13.40 -0.28 -7.96
C PHE A 291 -14.19 -0.49 -6.67
N TYR A 292 -13.75 0.19 -5.62
CA TYR A 292 -14.44 0.35 -4.34
C TYR A 292 -15.09 1.74 -4.30
N THR A 293 -16.34 1.82 -3.83
CA THR A 293 -17.04 3.12 -3.73
C THR A 293 -16.96 3.63 -2.31
N TYR A 294 -16.36 4.80 -2.12
CA TYR A 294 -16.23 5.44 -0.82
C TYR A 294 -16.57 6.92 -0.93
N ARG A 295 -17.47 7.41 -0.05
CA ARG A 295 -17.93 8.81 -0.03
C ARG A 295 -18.35 9.35 -1.41
N GLY A 296 -19.10 8.54 -2.18
CA GLY A 296 -19.60 8.91 -3.51
C GLY A 296 -18.56 8.91 -4.64
N LYS A 297 -17.32 8.50 -4.37
CA LYS A 297 -16.23 8.42 -5.35
C LYS A 297 -15.86 6.97 -5.63
N LYS A 298 -15.42 6.71 -6.87
CA LYS A 298 -14.82 5.43 -7.26
C LYS A 298 -13.33 5.47 -6.99
N TYR A 299 -12.86 4.50 -6.23
CA TYR A 299 -11.45 4.23 -6.01
C TYR A 299 -11.11 2.92 -6.70
N TYR A 300 -10.38 3.00 -7.82
CA TYR A 300 -9.94 1.83 -8.55
C TYR A 300 -8.91 1.08 -7.72
N ILE A 301 -9.08 -0.23 -7.57
CA ILE A 301 -8.22 -0.99 -6.68
C ILE A 301 -6.87 -1.27 -7.31
N TRP A 302 -5.84 -1.35 -6.47
CA TRP A 302 -4.48 -1.62 -6.88
C TRP A 302 -3.86 -2.64 -5.94
N GLU A 303 -3.59 -3.84 -6.48
CA GLU A 303 -2.81 -4.88 -5.81
C GLU A 303 -1.35 -4.45 -5.72
N THR A 304 -0.76 -4.47 -4.53
CA THR A 304 0.58 -3.89 -4.26
C THR A 304 1.64 -4.96 -3.98
N THR A 305 1.26 -6.22 -3.84
CA THR A 305 2.14 -7.30 -3.36
C THR A 305 2.93 -7.99 -4.45
N ALA A 306 2.42 -8.04 -5.68
CA ALA A 306 3.06 -8.72 -6.79
C ALA A 306 3.03 -7.88 -8.07
N PHE A 307 4.11 -7.96 -8.84
CA PHE A 307 4.18 -7.34 -10.17
C PHE A 307 3.77 -8.33 -11.26
N HIS A 308 2.53 -8.16 -11.73
CA HIS A 308 2.03 -8.83 -12.92
C HIS A 308 1.40 -7.75 -13.82
N PRO A 309 2.11 -7.23 -14.83
CA PRO A 309 1.68 -6.01 -15.52
C PRO A 309 0.31 -6.13 -16.21
N GLU A 310 -0.10 -7.36 -16.55
CA GLU A 310 -1.41 -7.67 -17.15
C GLU A 310 -2.53 -7.86 -16.10
N HIS A 311 -2.18 -8.00 -14.82
CA HIS A 311 -3.10 -8.46 -13.75
C HIS A 311 -3.08 -7.63 -12.46
N THR A 312 -2.11 -6.73 -12.26
CA THR A 312 -1.98 -5.92 -11.03
C THR A 312 -1.82 -4.43 -11.33
N ARG A 313 -2.26 -3.99 -12.50
CA ARG A 313 -2.39 -2.56 -12.85
C ARG A 313 -3.63 -1.97 -12.20
N LEU A 314 -3.68 -0.65 -12.03
CA LEU A 314 -4.83 0.04 -11.46
C LEU A 314 -6.17 -0.39 -12.09
N GLY A 315 -7.12 -0.81 -11.25
CA GLY A 315 -8.46 -1.26 -11.66
C GLY A 315 -8.49 -2.63 -12.35
N VAL A 316 -7.34 -3.33 -12.41
CA VAL A 316 -7.18 -4.66 -12.98
C VAL A 316 -6.71 -5.61 -11.89
N HIS A 317 -7.47 -6.67 -11.64
CA HIS A 317 -7.11 -7.75 -10.74
C HIS A 317 -7.67 -9.06 -11.27
N SER A 318 -6.87 -10.13 -11.29
CA SER A 318 -7.32 -11.47 -11.75
C SER A 318 -8.52 -11.96 -10.93
N GLU A 319 -8.48 -11.76 -9.62
CA GLU A 319 -9.56 -12.06 -8.68
C GLU A 319 -10.47 -10.85 -8.42
N GLY A 320 -10.44 -9.84 -9.28
CA GLY A 320 -11.19 -8.59 -9.07
C GLY A 320 -12.69 -8.81 -8.87
N THR A 321 -13.25 -9.81 -9.55
CA THR A 321 -14.66 -10.22 -9.38
C THR A 321 -14.94 -10.76 -7.98
N LEU A 322 -14.00 -11.50 -7.36
CA LEU A 322 -14.15 -12.00 -6.00
C LEU A 322 -14.16 -10.84 -5.01
N TYR A 323 -13.20 -9.92 -5.11
CA TYR A 323 -13.19 -8.73 -4.26
C TYR A 323 -14.49 -7.91 -4.41
N MET A 324 -14.92 -7.68 -5.65
CA MET A 324 -16.17 -6.95 -5.94
C MET A 324 -17.43 -7.65 -5.46
N SER A 325 -17.42 -8.97 -5.36
CA SER A 325 -18.56 -9.73 -4.86
C SER A 325 -18.80 -9.55 -3.36
N ASN A 326 -17.79 -9.05 -2.62
CA ASN A 326 -17.87 -8.97 -1.16
C ASN A 326 -17.20 -7.72 -0.55
N TRP A 327 -17.51 -6.54 -1.08
CA TRP A 327 -16.98 -5.28 -0.53
C TRP A 327 -17.37 -5.01 0.94
N ALA A 328 -18.34 -5.74 1.49
CA ALA A 328 -18.69 -5.67 2.91
C ALA A 328 -17.56 -6.19 3.84
N GLU A 329 -16.62 -6.98 3.32
CA GLU A 329 -15.48 -7.51 4.07
C GLU A 329 -14.24 -6.60 4.01
N TRP A 330 -14.36 -5.43 3.38
CA TRP A 330 -13.27 -4.47 3.18
C TRP A 330 -13.58 -3.16 3.88
N GLU A 331 -12.62 -2.66 4.65
CA GLU A 331 -12.71 -1.41 5.39
C GLU A 331 -11.64 -0.41 4.93
N VAL A 332 -11.98 0.87 4.95
CA VAL A 332 -11.04 1.95 4.66
C VAL A 332 -10.18 2.20 5.90
N SER A 333 -8.94 1.69 5.88
CA SER A 333 -7.98 1.86 6.98
C SER A 333 -7.33 3.24 6.99
N LEU A 334 -7.12 3.84 5.79
CA LEU A 334 -6.56 5.18 5.57
C LEU A 334 -7.33 5.94 4.47
N ASN A 335 -7.58 7.24 4.67
CA ASN A 335 -8.19 8.13 3.67
C ASN A 335 -7.66 9.57 3.74
#